data_AF-A0A1G5RUR5-F1
#
_entry.id   AF-A0A1G5RUR5-F1
#
_cell.length_a   1.000
_cell.length_b   1.000
_cell.length_c   1.000
_cell.angle_alpha   90.00
_cell.angle_beta   90.00
_cell.angle_gamma   90.00
#
_symmetry.space_group_name_H-M   'P 1'
#
loop_
_entity.id
_entity.type
_entity.pdbx_description
1 polymer ?
#
loop_
_entity_poly.entity_id
_entity_poly.type
_entity_poly.pdbx_seq_one_letter_code
_entity_poly.pdbx_strand_id
1 'polypeptide(L)'
;MSKIRLYHGSQMIIEKPEYNGGKIHNDYGQGFYCTKHIELAKEWAVDEDFDGYVNTYEIDLSGLKILNLNDDKYSILHWLTILLEHRTMRMNGPVAEDGLDFLKKHYHMDISGYDAIIGYRADDSYFSFARAFIANSISIAQLERAMYLGELGEQYFIQSEKAFSKLIFKEYIEVASSDYYPLKKSRDNKARSDFNYITKSLDKEGTFILDLMREERENGTSL
;
A
#
# COMPACT_ATOMS: atom_id res chain seq x y z
N MET A 1 -24.67 -8.24 9.91
CA MET A 1 -24.65 -7.54 8.61
C MET A 1 -23.19 -7.31 8.22
N SER A 2 -22.78 -7.81 7.05
CA SER A 2 -21.39 -7.77 6.53
C SER A 2 -21.20 -6.77 5.37
N LYS A 3 -22.22 -5.95 5.10
CA LYS A 3 -22.19 -4.97 4.03
C LYS A 3 -21.41 -3.74 4.47
N ILE A 4 -20.49 -3.29 3.64
CA ILE A 4 -19.73 -2.07 3.85
C ILE A 4 -19.81 -1.16 2.63
N ARG A 5 -19.58 0.14 2.85
CA ARG A 5 -19.44 1.13 1.78
C ARG A 5 -17.97 1.33 1.46
N LEU A 6 -17.66 1.38 0.17
CA LEU A 6 -16.33 1.56 -0.38
C LEU A 6 -16.33 2.68 -1.42
N TYR A 7 -15.24 3.42 -1.48
CA TYR A 7 -15.06 4.58 -2.34
C TYR A 7 -13.83 4.39 -3.22
N HIS A 8 -13.96 4.68 -4.51
CA HIS A 8 -12.87 4.66 -5.49
C HIS A 8 -12.73 6.03 -6.13
N GLY A 9 -11.57 6.67 -5.95
CA GLY A 9 -11.24 7.89 -6.66
C GLY A 9 -10.71 7.58 -8.06
N SER A 10 -11.28 8.21 -9.08
CA SER A 10 -10.81 8.09 -10.46
C SER A 10 -11.17 9.31 -11.31
N GLN A 11 -10.47 9.44 -12.43
CA GLN A 11 -10.75 10.43 -13.47
C GLN A 11 -12.01 10.13 -14.31
N MET A 12 -12.67 9.00 -14.04
CA MET A 12 -13.84 8.52 -14.77
C MET A 12 -14.93 8.05 -13.80
N ILE A 13 -16.17 8.06 -14.26
CA ILE A 13 -17.28 7.34 -13.62
C ILE A 13 -17.14 5.85 -13.97
N ILE A 14 -17.11 4.99 -12.96
CA ILE A 14 -16.91 3.54 -13.11
C ILE A 14 -18.11 2.82 -12.50
N GLU A 15 -19.18 2.64 -13.25
CA GLU A 15 -20.35 1.92 -12.74
C GLU A 15 -20.09 0.41 -12.60
N LYS A 16 -19.21 -0.14 -13.46
CA LYS A 16 -18.89 -1.56 -13.52
C LYS A 16 -17.36 -1.73 -13.59
N PRO A 17 -16.69 -1.93 -12.45
CA PRO A 17 -15.25 -2.19 -12.46
C PRO A 17 -14.96 -3.54 -13.13
N GLU A 18 -13.98 -3.56 -14.01
CA GLU A 18 -13.58 -4.76 -14.75
C GLU A 18 -12.62 -5.63 -13.93
N TYR A 19 -12.90 -6.93 -13.87
CA TYR A 19 -11.97 -7.91 -13.31
C TYR A 19 -10.68 -7.94 -14.15
N ASN A 20 -9.52 -8.00 -13.48
CA ASN A 20 -8.19 -7.80 -14.09
C ASN A 20 -7.98 -6.43 -14.76
N GLY A 21 -8.83 -5.45 -14.47
CA GLY A 21 -8.61 -4.05 -14.84
C GLY A 21 -7.45 -3.42 -14.06
N GLY A 22 -7.10 -2.19 -14.43
CA GLY A 22 -6.03 -1.43 -13.78
C GLY A 22 -4.62 -1.84 -14.21
N LYS A 23 -3.63 -1.18 -13.60
CA LYS A 23 -2.21 -1.36 -13.96
C LYS A 23 -1.67 -2.65 -13.34
N ILE A 24 -0.86 -3.37 -14.10
CA ILE A 24 -0.17 -4.61 -13.64
C ILE A 24 0.63 -4.38 -12.37
N HIS A 25 1.32 -3.25 -12.32
CA HIS A 25 2.24 -2.89 -11.23
C HIS A 25 1.59 -1.93 -10.23
N ASN A 26 0.39 -2.23 -9.74
CA ASN A 26 -0.19 -1.58 -8.57
C ASN A 26 0.22 -2.29 -7.27
N ASP A 27 -0.11 -1.72 -6.10
CA ASP A 27 0.43 -2.15 -4.80
C ASP A 27 0.26 -3.65 -4.50
N TYR A 28 -0.83 -4.23 -5.00
CA TYR A 28 -1.21 -5.64 -4.82
C TYR A 28 -1.48 -6.37 -6.15
N GLY A 29 -1.08 -5.77 -7.29
CA GLY A 29 -1.35 -6.30 -8.63
C GLY A 29 -2.58 -5.72 -9.33
N GLN A 30 -3.12 -6.43 -10.32
CA GLN A 30 -4.33 -5.98 -11.04
C GLN A 30 -5.60 -6.27 -10.25
N GLY A 31 -6.50 -5.30 -10.25
CA GLY A 31 -7.75 -5.38 -9.50
C GLY A 31 -8.29 -3.99 -9.19
N PHE A 32 -9.25 -3.93 -8.28
CA PHE A 32 -9.98 -2.70 -8.01
C PHE A 32 -9.68 -2.18 -6.60
N TYR A 33 -9.23 -0.94 -6.52
CA TYR A 33 -8.69 -0.34 -5.30
C TYR A 33 -9.68 0.65 -4.71
N CYS A 34 -10.18 0.38 -3.52
CA CYS A 34 -11.13 1.23 -2.83
C CYS A 34 -10.61 1.64 -1.45
N THR A 35 -11.30 2.56 -0.79
CA THR A 35 -11.10 2.88 0.62
C THR A 35 -12.45 3.07 1.32
N LYS A 36 -12.46 2.97 2.66
CA LYS A 36 -13.61 3.37 3.48
C LYS A 36 -13.64 4.88 3.74
N HIS A 37 -12.55 5.60 3.42
CA HIS A 37 -12.40 7.02 3.72
C HIS A 37 -12.72 7.88 2.49
N ILE A 38 -13.92 8.46 2.45
CA ILE A 38 -14.37 9.26 1.30
C ILE A 38 -13.44 10.43 0.99
N GLU A 39 -12.94 11.15 1.99
CA GLU A 39 -12.02 12.28 1.78
C GLU A 39 -10.72 11.85 1.12
N LEU A 40 -10.21 10.67 1.50
CA LEU A 40 -9.04 10.09 0.87
C LEU A 40 -9.34 9.67 -0.58
N ALA A 41 -10.52 9.11 -0.85
CA ALA A 41 -10.93 8.81 -2.22
C ALA A 41 -11.05 10.07 -3.09
N LYS A 42 -11.48 11.20 -2.52
CA LYS A 42 -11.52 12.49 -3.25
C LYS A 42 -10.11 12.99 -3.57
N GLU A 43 -9.17 12.89 -2.63
CA GLU A 43 -7.75 13.17 -2.91
C GLU A 43 -7.19 12.25 -4.02
N TRP A 44 -7.62 10.98 -4.07
CA TRP A 44 -7.19 10.04 -5.11
C TRP A 44 -7.82 10.30 -6.47
N ALA A 45 -8.98 10.95 -6.51
CA ALA A 45 -9.74 11.17 -7.73
C ALA A 45 -9.12 12.23 -8.64
N VAL A 46 -8.37 13.19 -8.08
CA VAL A 46 -7.91 14.40 -8.77
C VAL A 46 -6.40 14.42 -9.03
N ASP A 47 -6.00 15.19 -10.04
CA ASP A 47 -4.62 15.61 -10.32
C ASP A 47 -4.60 17.13 -10.60
N GLU A 48 -3.41 17.76 -10.68
CA GLU A 48 -3.24 19.24 -10.69
C GLU A 48 -4.19 19.99 -11.62
N ASP A 49 -4.38 19.46 -12.83
CA ASP A 49 -5.19 20.09 -13.87
C ASP A 49 -6.48 19.31 -14.19
N PHE A 50 -6.81 18.30 -13.38
CA PHE A 50 -7.89 17.38 -13.68
C PHE A 50 -8.82 17.11 -12.48
N ASP A 51 -10.07 17.53 -12.63
CA ASP A 51 -11.17 17.12 -11.76
C ASP A 51 -11.37 15.60 -11.81
N GLY A 52 -12.09 15.06 -10.85
CA GLY A 52 -12.29 13.63 -10.73
C GLY A 52 -13.65 13.25 -10.19
N TYR A 53 -13.81 11.95 -9.97
CA TYR A 53 -15.02 11.35 -9.43
C TYR A 53 -14.67 10.40 -8.29
N VAL A 54 -15.48 10.44 -7.23
CA VAL A 54 -15.54 9.34 -6.26
C VAL A 54 -16.70 8.44 -6.63
N ASN A 55 -16.38 7.22 -7.04
CA ASN A 55 -17.35 6.16 -7.28
C ASN A 55 -17.63 5.42 -5.97
N THR A 56 -18.90 5.31 -5.60
CA THR A 56 -19.35 4.68 -4.36
C THR A 56 -19.94 3.30 -4.64
N TYR A 57 -19.49 2.32 -3.87
CA TYR A 57 -19.97 0.94 -3.95
C TYR A 57 -20.43 0.45 -2.58
N GLU A 58 -21.37 -0.48 -2.58
CA GLU A 58 -21.65 -1.36 -1.47
C GLU A 58 -21.12 -2.75 -1.81
N ILE A 59 -20.38 -3.37 -0.89
CA ILE A 59 -19.93 -4.75 -1.04
C ILE A 59 -20.43 -5.57 0.15
N ASP A 60 -20.96 -6.76 -0.13
CA ASP A 60 -21.25 -7.75 0.91
C ASP A 60 -20.04 -8.66 1.13
N LEU A 61 -19.41 -8.53 2.30
CA LEU A 61 -18.25 -9.32 2.66
C LEU A 61 -18.56 -10.77 3.06
N SER A 62 -19.84 -11.14 3.19
CA SER A 62 -20.23 -12.49 3.60
C SER A 62 -19.64 -13.55 2.68
N GLY A 63 -18.91 -14.51 3.27
CA GLY A 63 -18.30 -15.62 2.54
C GLY A 63 -17.14 -15.23 1.62
N LEU A 64 -16.66 -13.98 1.64
CA LEU A 64 -15.40 -13.60 0.99
C LEU A 64 -14.22 -14.02 1.87
N LYS A 65 -13.16 -14.55 1.26
CA LYS A 65 -11.89 -14.82 1.94
C LYS A 65 -11.06 -13.54 1.93
N ILE A 66 -10.98 -12.87 3.07
CA ILE A 66 -10.32 -11.56 3.20
C ILE A 66 -8.98 -11.71 3.91
N LEU A 67 -7.93 -11.16 3.32
CA LEU A 67 -6.64 -10.99 3.98
C LEU A 67 -6.58 -9.58 4.57
N ASN A 68 -6.42 -9.46 5.89
CA ASN A 68 -6.14 -8.17 6.51
C ASN A 68 -4.67 -8.09 6.93
N LEU A 69 -3.87 -7.36 6.16
CA LEU A 69 -2.44 -7.13 6.44
C LEU A 69 -2.21 -6.22 7.66
N ASN A 70 -3.26 -5.58 8.17
CA ASN A 70 -3.19 -4.74 9.37
C ASN A 70 -3.46 -5.53 10.66
N ASP A 71 -3.69 -6.85 10.58
CA ASP A 71 -3.81 -7.71 11.78
C ASP A 71 -2.44 -7.87 12.49
N ASP A 72 -2.43 -7.95 13.82
CA ASP A 72 -1.22 -8.04 14.68
C ASP A 72 -0.25 -9.18 14.33
N LYS A 73 -0.70 -10.19 13.61
CA LYS A 73 0.13 -11.33 13.15
C LYS A 73 1.03 -10.96 11.97
N TYR A 74 0.77 -9.84 11.29
CA TYR A 74 1.56 -9.36 10.17
C TYR A 74 2.36 -8.13 10.59
N SER A 75 3.63 -8.14 10.24
CA SER A 75 4.51 -6.97 10.38
C SER A 75 4.45 -6.07 9.14
N ILE A 76 4.99 -4.86 9.29
CA ILE A 76 5.19 -3.94 8.16
C ILE A 76 6.01 -4.57 7.02
N LEU A 77 6.87 -5.54 7.35
CA LEU A 77 7.70 -6.23 6.38
C LEU A 77 6.89 -7.15 5.45
N HIS A 78 5.79 -7.74 5.92
CA HIS A 78 4.88 -8.50 5.05
C HIS A 78 4.24 -7.60 4.01
N TRP A 79 3.70 -6.46 4.45
CA TRP A 79 3.15 -5.45 3.54
C TRP A 79 4.21 -4.95 2.55
N LEU A 80 5.41 -4.64 3.05
CA LEU A 80 6.51 -4.13 2.23
C LEU A 80 6.94 -5.16 1.17
N THR A 81 7.03 -6.44 1.54
CA THR A 81 7.38 -7.51 0.60
C THR A 81 6.35 -7.60 -0.52
N ILE A 82 5.06 -7.59 -0.20
CA ILE A 82 3.99 -7.63 -1.21
C ILE A 82 4.08 -6.41 -2.13
N LEU A 83 4.30 -5.21 -1.58
CA LEU A 83 4.48 -3.99 -2.36
C LEU A 83 5.66 -4.13 -3.35
N LEU A 84 6.81 -4.60 -2.88
CA LEU A 84 8.04 -4.74 -3.66
C LEU A 84 7.96 -5.87 -4.71
N GLU A 85 7.08 -6.84 -4.52
CA GLU A 85 6.83 -7.92 -5.49
C GLU A 85 5.97 -7.46 -6.67
N HIS A 86 5.03 -6.54 -6.44
CA HIS A 86 4.10 -6.09 -7.48
C HIS A 86 4.57 -4.81 -8.19
N ARG A 87 5.29 -3.94 -7.49
CA ARG A 87 5.76 -2.66 -8.02
C ARG A 87 7.13 -2.79 -8.68
N THR A 88 7.26 -2.29 -9.90
CA THR A 88 8.56 -2.20 -10.58
C THR A 88 9.40 -1.09 -9.99
N MET A 89 10.39 -1.44 -9.19
CA MET A 89 11.34 -0.49 -8.61
C MET A 89 12.77 -0.81 -9.07
N ARG A 90 13.54 0.23 -9.41
CA ARG A 90 14.98 0.07 -9.60
C ARG A 90 15.65 -0.11 -8.25
N MET A 91 16.27 -1.26 -8.03
CA MET A 91 17.15 -1.49 -6.91
C MET A 91 18.49 -0.83 -7.19
N ASN A 92 19.01 -0.08 -6.23
CA ASN A 92 20.26 0.66 -6.36
C ASN A 92 21.31 0.02 -5.45
N GLY A 93 21.99 -1.00 -5.97
CA GLY A 93 23.15 -1.62 -5.32
C GLY A 93 22.87 -2.98 -4.67
N PRO A 94 23.94 -3.74 -4.37
CA PRO A 94 23.86 -5.15 -3.98
C PRO A 94 23.12 -5.37 -2.65
N VAL A 95 23.22 -4.43 -1.71
CA VAL A 95 22.50 -4.53 -0.42
C VAL A 95 20.99 -4.50 -0.62
N ALA A 96 20.49 -3.67 -1.54
CA ALA A 96 19.06 -3.59 -1.82
C ALA A 96 18.53 -4.82 -2.57
N GLU A 97 19.35 -5.40 -3.45
CA GLU A 97 19.03 -6.66 -4.14
C GLU A 97 18.97 -7.82 -3.15
N ASP A 98 20.01 -8.03 -2.35
CA ASP A 98 20.05 -9.08 -1.33
C ASP A 98 18.95 -8.88 -0.27
N GLY A 99 18.67 -7.63 0.10
CA GLY A 99 17.60 -7.27 1.04
C GLY A 99 16.21 -7.60 0.50
N LEU A 100 15.96 -7.41 -0.80
CA LEU A 100 14.72 -7.83 -1.44
C LEU A 100 14.59 -9.35 -1.44
N ASP A 101 15.67 -10.07 -1.76
CA ASP A 101 15.67 -11.54 -1.76
C ASP A 101 15.42 -12.09 -0.35
N PHE A 102 16.02 -11.47 0.67
CA PHE A 102 15.73 -11.77 2.07
C PHE A 102 14.24 -11.56 2.37
N LEU A 103 13.68 -10.40 2.02
CA LEU A 103 12.27 -10.10 2.25
C LEU A 103 11.33 -11.09 1.58
N LYS A 104 11.59 -11.47 0.33
CA LYS A 104 10.82 -12.50 -0.40
C LYS A 104 10.96 -13.87 0.25
N LYS A 105 12.14 -14.22 0.77
CA LYS A 105 12.34 -15.52 1.40
C LYS A 105 11.56 -15.66 2.72
N HIS A 106 11.49 -14.59 3.52
CA HIS A 106 11.00 -14.66 4.90
C HIS A 106 9.61 -14.07 5.12
N TYR A 107 9.20 -13.11 4.29
CA TYR A 107 7.96 -12.34 4.47
C TYR A 107 7.02 -12.43 3.27
N HIS A 108 7.35 -13.24 2.26
CA HIS A 108 6.43 -13.49 1.14
C HIS A 108 5.13 -14.10 1.63
N MET A 109 4.04 -13.65 1.01
CA MET A 109 2.72 -14.19 1.24
C MET A 109 2.02 -14.43 -0.10
N ASP A 110 1.55 -15.64 -0.31
CA ASP A 110 0.67 -15.93 -1.43
C ASP A 110 -0.70 -15.29 -1.20
N ILE A 111 -0.94 -14.20 -1.94
CA ILE A 111 -2.20 -13.45 -1.91
C ILE A 111 -3.20 -13.91 -2.97
N SER A 112 -2.82 -14.81 -3.89
CA SER A 112 -3.64 -15.21 -5.04
C SER A 112 -4.96 -15.87 -4.63
N GLY A 113 -4.97 -16.54 -3.48
CA GLY A 113 -6.13 -17.26 -2.96
C GLY A 113 -7.10 -16.42 -2.14
N TYR A 114 -7.01 -15.09 -2.13
CA TYR A 114 -7.92 -14.20 -1.41
C TYR A 114 -8.90 -13.49 -2.37
N ASP A 115 -10.09 -13.20 -1.86
CA ASP A 115 -11.13 -12.47 -2.58
C ASP A 115 -10.89 -10.95 -2.50
N ALA A 116 -10.38 -10.49 -1.35
CA ALA A 116 -9.98 -9.11 -1.13
C ALA A 116 -8.81 -9.02 -0.13
N ILE A 117 -8.02 -7.95 -0.24
CA ILE A 117 -6.93 -7.62 0.67
C ILE A 117 -7.19 -6.25 1.28
N ILE A 118 -7.03 -6.15 2.60
CA ILE A 118 -7.02 -4.90 3.35
C ILE A 118 -5.58 -4.63 3.74
N GLY A 119 -5.08 -3.46 3.43
CA GLY A 119 -3.72 -3.07 3.79
C GLY A 119 -3.45 -1.63 3.42
N TYR A 120 -2.21 -1.21 3.60
CA TYR A 120 -1.82 0.16 3.35
C TYR A 120 -1.64 0.50 1.87
N ARG A 121 -1.89 1.77 1.51
CA ARG A 121 -1.56 2.33 0.21
C ARG A 121 -0.12 2.82 0.14
N ALA A 122 0.56 2.53 -0.96
CA ALA A 122 1.83 3.17 -1.29
C ALA A 122 1.61 4.34 -2.27
N ASP A 123 1.70 5.57 -1.76
CA ASP A 123 1.85 6.77 -2.58
C ASP A 123 3.34 7.10 -2.86
N ASP A 124 3.62 8.15 -3.62
CA ASP A 124 4.99 8.53 -4.03
C ASP A 124 6.01 8.56 -2.88
N SER A 125 5.65 9.14 -1.73
CA SER A 125 6.51 9.20 -0.55
C SER A 125 6.84 7.82 0.02
N TYR A 126 5.90 6.88 -0.02
CA TYR A 126 6.07 5.54 0.54
C TYR A 126 7.11 4.72 -0.20
N PHE A 127 7.22 4.92 -1.51
CA PHE A 127 8.31 4.33 -2.29
C PHE A 127 9.69 4.81 -1.85
N SER A 128 9.80 6.04 -1.35
CA SER A 128 11.06 6.53 -0.79
C SER A 128 11.39 5.83 0.53
N PHE A 129 10.39 5.51 1.36
CA PHE A 129 10.58 4.81 2.62
C PHE A 129 11.02 3.36 2.38
N ALA A 130 10.31 2.68 1.45
CA ALA A 130 10.65 1.34 1.00
C ALA A 130 12.09 1.26 0.48
N ARG A 131 12.48 2.18 -0.41
CA ARG A 131 13.85 2.27 -0.94
C ARG A 131 14.89 2.51 0.15
N ALA A 132 14.61 3.39 1.11
CA ALA A 132 15.53 3.69 2.19
C ALA A 132 15.74 2.48 3.11
N PHE A 133 14.69 1.71 3.38
CA PHE A 133 14.78 0.50 4.21
C PHE A 133 15.63 -0.58 3.53
N ILE A 134 15.30 -0.94 2.28
CA ILE A 134 16.04 -1.99 1.55
C ILE A 134 17.48 -1.58 1.25
N ALA A 135 17.77 -0.28 1.13
CA ALA A 135 19.13 0.23 1.01
C ALA A 135 19.90 0.28 2.35
N ASN A 136 19.31 -0.24 3.44
CA ASN A 136 19.88 -0.23 4.79
C ASN A 136 20.14 1.18 5.35
N SER A 137 19.39 2.18 4.90
CA SER A 137 19.54 3.57 5.35
C SER A 137 18.69 3.90 6.57
N ILE A 138 17.65 3.11 6.85
CA ILE A 138 16.74 3.30 7.99
C ILE A 138 16.47 1.96 8.68
N SER A 139 16.23 2.01 9.99
CA SER A 139 15.83 0.84 10.76
C SER A 139 14.37 0.46 10.51
N ILE A 140 13.96 -0.74 10.96
CA ILE A 140 12.54 -1.15 10.97
C ILE A 140 11.70 -0.13 11.75
N ALA A 141 12.17 0.31 12.93
CA ALA A 141 11.44 1.27 13.77
C ALA A 141 11.25 2.63 13.07
N GLN A 142 12.25 3.09 12.31
CA GLN A 142 12.14 4.31 11.51
C GLN A 142 11.15 4.12 10.35
N LEU A 143 11.17 2.95 9.68
CA LEU A 143 10.18 2.62 8.66
C LEU A 143 8.77 2.65 9.26
N GLU A 144 8.50 1.89 10.33
CA GLU A 144 7.19 1.84 11.00
C GLU A 144 6.70 3.22 11.44
N ARG A 145 7.59 4.06 11.98
CA ARG A 145 7.23 5.42 12.37
C ARG A 145 6.88 6.30 11.16
N ALA A 146 7.64 6.21 10.07
CA ALA A 146 7.37 6.98 8.85
C ALA A 146 6.04 6.58 8.21
N MET A 147 5.80 5.28 8.22
CA MET A 147 4.58 4.62 7.79
C MET A 147 3.39 5.12 8.62
N TYR A 148 3.49 5.10 9.95
CA TYR A 148 2.44 5.59 10.86
C TYR A 148 2.16 7.10 10.70
N LEU A 149 3.19 7.95 10.68
CA LEU A 149 3.03 9.42 10.59
C LEU A 149 2.58 9.91 9.20
N GLY A 150 2.89 9.15 8.15
CA GLY A 150 2.47 9.46 6.79
C GLY A 150 0.97 9.27 6.53
N GLU A 151 0.23 8.70 7.49
CA GLU A 151 -1.19 8.34 7.34
C GLU A 151 -1.42 7.49 6.08
N LEU A 152 -0.83 6.29 6.06
CA LEU A 152 -0.82 5.31 4.95
C LEU A 152 -2.09 5.15 4.14
N GLY A 153 -3.24 5.42 4.75
CA GLY A 153 -4.53 5.16 4.15
C GLY A 153 -4.77 3.66 4.04
N GLU A 154 -5.84 3.19 4.66
CA GLU A 154 -6.30 1.83 4.44
C GLU A 154 -6.98 1.73 3.06
N GLN A 155 -6.59 0.72 2.29
CA GLN A 155 -7.20 0.36 1.03
C GLN A 155 -7.75 -1.06 1.04
N TYR A 156 -8.82 -1.25 0.28
CA TYR A 156 -9.49 -2.50 -0.01
C TYR A 156 -9.18 -2.85 -1.45
N PHE A 157 -8.31 -3.82 -1.66
CA PHE A 157 -8.01 -4.37 -2.96
C PHE A 157 -8.97 -5.53 -3.25
N ILE A 158 -9.85 -5.32 -4.22
CA ILE A 158 -10.81 -6.31 -4.69
C ILE A 158 -10.14 -7.10 -5.81
N GLN A 159 -10.02 -8.41 -5.60
CA GLN A 159 -9.13 -9.25 -6.39
C GLN A 159 -9.89 -10.27 -7.21
N SER A 160 -10.82 -11.03 -6.63
CA SER A 160 -11.44 -12.18 -7.32
C SER A 160 -12.74 -11.84 -8.04
N GLU A 161 -13.08 -12.57 -9.11
CA GLU A 161 -14.38 -12.45 -9.79
C GLU A 161 -15.57 -12.52 -8.82
N LYS A 162 -15.46 -13.38 -7.80
CA LYS A 162 -16.45 -13.52 -6.74
C LYS A 162 -16.61 -12.21 -5.95
N ALA A 163 -15.52 -11.54 -5.57
CA ALA A 163 -15.59 -10.26 -4.89
C ALA A 163 -16.15 -9.16 -5.81
N PHE A 164 -15.72 -9.12 -7.07
CA PHE A 164 -16.26 -8.20 -8.09
C PHE A 164 -17.77 -8.37 -8.28
N SER A 165 -18.28 -9.61 -8.31
CA SER A 165 -19.72 -9.90 -8.44
C SER A 165 -20.57 -9.35 -7.29
N LYS A 166 -19.94 -9.03 -6.16
CA LYS A 166 -20.59 -8.48 -4.96
C LYS A 166 -20.48 -6.96 -4.84
N LEU A 167 -19.71 -6.30 -5.71
CA LEU A 167 -19.65 -4.84 -5.77
C LEU A 167 -20.90 -4.30 -6.46
N ILE A 168 -21.66 -3.51 -5.74
CA ILE A 168 -22.87 -2.84 -6.25
C ILE A 168 -22.59 -1.35 -6.27
N PHE A 169 -22.46 -0.79 -7.47
CA PHE A 169 -22.37 0.66 -7.65
C PHE A 169 -23.62 1.34 -7.11
N LYS A 170 -23.42 2.48 -6.44
CA LYS A 170 -24.48 3.27 -5.82
C LYS A 170 -24.63 4.62 -6.49
N GLU A 171 -23.53 5.35 -6.58
CA GLU A 171 -23.50 6.75 -7.03
C GLU A 171 -22.06 7.17 -7.33
N TYR A 172 -21.93 8.31 -7.99
CA TYR A 172 -20.66 9.02 -8.12
C TYR A 172 -20.79 10.44 -7.55
N ILE A 173 -19.68 11.01 -7.13
CA ILE A 173 -19.57 12.40 -6.66
C ILE A 173 -18.47 13.07 -7.48
N GLU A 174 -18.77 14.22 -8.07
CA GLU A 174 -17.78 15.07 -8.73
C GLU A 174 -16.85 15.71 -7.69
N VAL A 175 -15.56 15.77 -8.01
CA VAL A 175 -14.52 16.30 -7.15
C VAL A 175 -13.72 17.33 -7.92
N ALA A 176 -13.78 18.58 -7.49
CA ALA A 176 -12.98 19.65 -8.05
C ALA A 176 -11.52 19.52 -7.62
N SER A 177 -10.60 19.54 -8.58
CA SER A 177 -9.16 19.53 -8.33
C SER A 177 -8.73 20.74 -7.51
N SER A 178 -9.35 21.90 -7.74
CA SER A 178 -9.10 23.13 -6.97
C SER A 178 -9.20 22.94 -5.45
N ASP A 179 -10.07 22.03 -5.02
CA ASP A 179 -10.38 21.81 -3.61
C ASP A 179 -9.53 20.69 -3.01
N TYR A 180 -9.31 19.61 -3.77
CA TYR A 180 -8.70 18.37 -3.26
C TYR A 180 -7.25 18.16 -3.67
N TYR A 181 -6.77 18.72 -4.78
CA TYR A 181 -5.36 18.60 -5.16
C TYR A 181 -4.42 19.29 -4.15
N PRO A 182 -4.73 20.47 -3.59
CA PRO A 182 -3.92 21.06 -2.53
C PRO A 182 -3.82 20.17 -1.28
N LEU A 183 -4.89 19.44 -0.95
CA LEU A 183 -4.93 18.50 0.19
C LEU A 183 -4.06 17.26 -0.09
N LYS A 184 -4.21 16.65 -1.27
CA LYS A 184 -3.37 15.54 -1.76
C LYS A 184 -1.88 15.90 -1.68
N LYS A 185 -1.52 17.08 -2.21
CA LYS A 185 -0.15 17.59 -2.21
C LYS A 185 0.36 17.90 -0.79
N SER A 186 -0.49 18.47 0.07
CA SER A 186 -0.15 18.74 1.47
C SER A 186 0.15 17.46 2.24
N ARG A 187 -0.67 16.41 2.06
CA ARG A 187 -0.47 15.09 2.67
C ARG A 187 0.85 14.47 2.25
N ASP A 188 1.14 14.45 0.94
CA ASP A 188 2.39 13.89 0.42
C ASP A 188 3.60 14.70 0.93
N ASN A 189 3.54 16.04 0.90
CA ASN A 189 4.61 16.89 1.44
C ASN A 189 4.84 16.68 2.94
N LYS A 190 3.76 16.52 3.73
CA LYS A 190 3.85 16.22 5.16
C LYS A 190 4.53 14.88 5.38
N ALA A 191 4.14 13.83 4.66
CA ALA A 191 4.77 12.52 4.75
C ALA A 191 6.28 12.58 4.44
N ARG A 192 6.70 13.34 3.41
CA ARG A 192 8.12 13.57 3.11
C ARG A 192 8.84 14.31 4.23
N SER A 193 8.22 15.38 4.76
CA SER A 193 8.79 16.17 5.85
C SER A 193 8.98 15.34 7.11
N ASP A 194 7.97 14.55 7.48
CA ASP A 194 8.02 13.67 8.64
C ASP A 194 9.09 12.59 8.46
N PHE A 195 9.18 11.99 7.27
CA PHE A 195 10.23 11.04 6.94
C PHE A 195 11.63 11.64 7.07
N ASN A 196 11.86 12.82 6.48
CA ASN A 196 13.14 13.52 6.60
C ASN A 196 13.49 13.83 8.07
N TYR A 197 12.49 14.15 8.89
CA TYR A 197 12.68 14.37 10.32
C TYR A 197 13.06 13.07 11.05
N ILE A 198 12.34 11.98 10.82
CA ILE A 198 12.60 10.65 11.41
C ILE A 198 13.99 10.14 11.05
N THR A 199 14.43 10.40 9.82
CA THR A 199 15.67 9.87 9.24
C THR A 199 16.85 10.84 9.34
N LYS A 200 16.67 11.97 10.02
CA LYS A 200 17.72 12.98 10.22
C LYS A 200 18.95 12.44 10.95
N SER A 201 18.76 11.40 11.77
CA SER A 201 19.83 10.71 12.49
C SER A 201 19.71 9.20 12.30
N LEU A 202 20.86 8.54 12.28
CA LEU A 202 20.94 7.08 12.33
C LEU A 202 20.31 6.57 13.64
N ASP A 203 19.42 5.60 13.52
CA ASP A 203 18.91 4.85 14.66
C ASP A 203 19.96 3.81 15.11
N LYS A 204 20.82 4.19 16.06
CA LYS A 204 21.99 3.38 16.45
C LYS A 204 21.64 2.04 17.08
N GLU A 205 20.46 1.95 17.70
CA GLU A 205 19.97 0.75 18.39
C GLU A 205 18.90 0.03 17.56
N GLY A 206 18.60 0.53 16.37
CA GLY A 206 17.58 -0.02 15.49
C GLY A 206 18.08 -1.24 14.73
N THR A 207 17.15 -2.14 14.41
CA THR A 207 17.42 -3.26 13.51
C THR A 207 17.29 -2.81 12.06
N PHE A 208 18.32 -3.03 11.25
CA PHE A 208 18.31 -2.76 9.81
C PHE A 208 18.22 -4.06 9.01
N ILE A 209 17.93 -3.96 7.70
CA ILE A 209 17.81 -5.13 6.82
C ILE A 209 19.10 -5.98 6.79
N LEU A 210 20.29 -5.36 6.86
CA LEU A 210 21.56 -6.08 6.93
C LEU A 210 21.71 -6.87 8.23
N ASP A 211 21.14 -6.39 9.34
CA ASP A 211 21.20 -7.12 10.62
C ASP A 211 20.34 -8.38 10.53
N LEU A 212 19.13 -8.28 9.97
CA LEU A 212 18.27 -9.44 9.72
C LEU A 212 18.95 -10.48 8.81
N MET A 213 19.61 -10.03 7.75
CA MET A 213 20.36 -10.90 6.83
C MET A 213 21.57 -11.57 7.51
N ARG A 214 22.23 -10.88 8.45
CA ARG A 214 23.36 -11.45 9.21
C ARG A 214 22.88 -12.50 10.20
N GLU A 215 21.83 -12.21 10.95
CA GLU A 215 21.21 -13.15 11.89
C GLU A 215 20.75 -14.44 11.18
N GLU A 216 20.19 -14.33 9.96
CA GLU A 216 19.86 -15.52 9.16
C GLU A 216 21.09 -16.37 8.84
N ARG A 217 22.20 -15.75 8.44
CA ARG A 217 23.44 -16.49 8.14
C ARG A 217 23.93 -17.20 9.38
N GLU A 218 23.95 -16.54 10.53
CA GLU A 218 24.40 -17.16 11.79
C GLU A 218 23.51 -18.35 12.20
N ASN A 219 22.19 -18.23 12.03
CA ASN A 219 21.25 -19.30 12.34
C ASN A 219 21.19 -20.42 11.27
N GLY A 220 21.55 -20.12 10.02
CA GLY A 220 21.61 -21.07 8.90
C GLY A 220 22.96 -21.78 8.76
N THR A 221 23.99 -21.33 9.47
CA THR A 221 25.35 -21.92 9.41
C THR A 221 25.58 -22.80 10.64
N SER A 222 24.92 -23.96 10.70
CA SER A 222 25.58 -25.13 11.29
C SER A 222 26.57 -25.64 10.24
N LEU A 223 27.85 -25.38 10.48
CA LEU A 223 28.98 -25.90 9.69
C LEU A 223 28.91 -27.41 9.49
#